data_AF-A0A417WIB1-F1
#
_entry.id   AF-A0A417WIB1-F1
#
_cell.length_a   1.000
_cell.length_b   1.000
_cell.length_c   1.000
_cell.angle_alpha   90.00
_cell.angle_beta   90.00
_cell.angle_gamma   90.00
#
_symmetry.space_group_name_H-M   'P 1'
#
loop_
_entity.id
_entity.type
_entity.pdbx_description
1 polymer ?
#
loop_
_entity_poly.entity_id
_entity_poly.type
_entity_poly.pdbx_seq_one_letter_code
_entity_poly.pdbx_strand_id
1 'polypeptide(L)'
;MKTGAWCMDDERNCDLLFEYLRSILYDAKPQPLDLERLDEPFKKLGMGLQYLDRAVQEMKAYSAALSNGTLSAEAPGRDNFLCENLKNIHANLNHLTWQAKQVAKGDYSQKVSYLGEFSEAFNTMTEQLKQREGVLIEEAQQEKQQASLDPLTQIGNRYYFQREIEQLLQTEAELVFCYCDLDHLKYINDNYGHSEGDCYLRHFVDSVKKARAKTTCLPVLAVMILYYPEGLPKGGCVQQNVLDPA
;
A
#
# COMPACT_ATOMS: atom_id res chain seq x y z
N MET A 1 31.85 75.74 24.05
CA MET A 1 30.44 75.75 23.59
C MET A 1 30.36 75.30 22.14
N LYS A 2 30.15 74.00 21.91
CA LYS A 2 29.68 73.43 20.64
C LYS A 2 28.69 72.33 21.03
N THR A 3 27.47 72.74 21.34
CA THR A 3 26.37 71.87 21.80
C THR A 3 25.13 72.40 21.10
N GLY A 4 24.67 71.73 20.04
CA GLY A 4 23.46 72.15 19.33
C GLY A 4 23.15 71.42 18.03
N ALA A 5 24.16 70.92 17.31
CA ALA A 5 23.94 70.24 16.02
C ALA A 5 24.02 68.70 16.10
N TRP A 6 24.48 68.13 17.21
CA TRP A 6 24.71 66.68 17.38
C TRP A 6 23.48 65.89 17.87
N CYS A 7 22.31 66.51 18.05
CA CYS A 7 21.12 65.80 18.58
C CYS A 7 20.02 65.53 17.55
N MET A 8 19.77 66.43 16.58
CA MET A 8 18.62 66.31 15.68
C MET A 8 18.78 65.24 14.59
N ASP A 9 19.99 65.05 14.04
CA ASP A 9 20.21 64.07 12.97
C ASP A 9 20.26 62.63 13.52
N ASP A 10 20.79 62.44 14.73
CA ASP A 10 20.78 61.14 15.42
C ASP A 10 19.34 60.70 15.76
N GLU A 11 18.48 61.63 16.18
CA GLU A 11 17.07 61.36 16.50
C GLU A 11 16.31 60.92 15.25
N ARG A 12 16.55 61.59 14.11
CA ARG A 12 16.00 61.20 12.80
C ARG A 12 16.44 59.81 12.34
N ASN A 13 17.73 59.48 12.46
CA ASN A 13 18.24 58.14 12.08
C ASN A 13 17.62 57.05 12.96
N CYS A 14 17.49 57.31 14.26
CA CYS A 14 16.84 56.40 15.21
C CYS A 14 15.37 56.17 14.83
N ASP A 15 14.62 57.22 14.51
CA ASP A 15 13.23 57.12 14.10
C ASP A 15 13.07 56.32 12.81
N LEU A 16 13.93 56.55 11.80
CA LEU A 16 13.89 55.81 10.54
C LEU A 16 14.17 54.31 10.74
N LEU A 17 15.18 53.97 11.55
CA LEU A 17 15.50 52.57 11.87
C LEU A 17 14.40 51.91 12.71
N PHE A 18 13.82 52.64 13.65
CA PHE A 18 12.73 52.16 14.49
C PHE A 18 11.47 51.89 13.66
N GLU A 19 11.08 52.82 12.81
CA GLU A 19 9.95 52.66 11.89
C GLU A 19 10.16 51.49 10.92
N TYR A 20 11.38 51.33 10.41
CA TYR A 20 11.71 50.18 9.59
C TYR A 20 11.59 48.86 10.36
N LEU A 21 12.17 48.77 11.57
CA LEU A 21 12.02 47.59 12.42
C LEU A 21 10.56 47.28 12.72
N ARG A 22 9.75 48.31 13.00
CA ARG A 22 8.30 48.19 13.20
C ARG A 22 7.63 47.60 11.96
N SER A 23 7.97 48.08 10.77
CA SER A 23 7.41 47.57 9.51
C SER A 23 7.73 46.08 9.29
N ILE A 24 8.95 45.62 9.62
CA ILE A 24 9.34 44.21 9.48
C ILE A 24 8.44 43.30 10.34
N LEU A 25 8.14 43.75 11.57
CA LEU A 25 7.39 42.98 12.56
C LEU A 25 5.89 42.97 12.29
N TYR A 26 5.32 44.11 11.89
CA TYR A 26 3.86 44.28 11.85
C TYR A 26 3.27 44.34 10.44
N ASP A 27 4.03 44.75 9.44
CA ASP A 27 3.47 44.92 8.09
C ASP A 27 3.51 43.60 7.30
N ALA A 28 2.48 43.42 6.47
CA ALA A 28 2.44 42.32 5.50
C ALA A 28 3.51 42.48 4.41
N LYS A 29 3.86 43.72 4.09
CA LYS A 29 4.94 44.10 3.15
C LYS A 29 5.69 45.30 3.73
N PRO A 30 6.84 45.10 4.38
CA PRO A 30 7.62 46.19 4.95
C PRO A 30 8.13 47.12 3.85
N GLN A 31 8.24 48.41 4.18
CA GLN A 31 8.82 49.40 3.28
C GLN A 31 10.34 49.28 3.32
N PRO A 32 11.03 49.17 2.17
CA PRO A 32 12.47 48.99 2.15
C PRO A 32 13.19 50.23 2.72
N LEU A 33 14.10 50.00 3.66
CA LEU A 33 14.97 51.04 4.20
C LEU A 33 15.99 51.48 3.15
N ASP A 34 15.97 52.76 2.82
CA ASP A 34 16.98 53.39 1.96
C ASP A 34 18.22 53.77 2.80
N LEU A 35 19.32 53.03 2.60
CA LEU A 35 20.56 53.21 3.35
C LEU A 35 21.25 54.55 3.07
N GLU A 36 20.98 55.19 1.93
CA GLU A 36 21.57 56.49 1.60
C GLU A 36 20.99 57.62 2.45
N ARG A 37 19.81 57.39 3.07
CA ARG A 37 19.16 58.35 3.98
C ARG A 37 19.67 58.30 5.41
N LEU A 38 20.50 57.30 5.73
CA LEU A 38 21.12 57.12 7.02
C LEU A 38 22.53 57.69 7.04
N ASP A 39 22.90 58.30 8.17
CA ASP A 39 24.28 58.72 8.37
C ASP A 39 25.21 57.53 8.61
N GLU A 40 26.50 57.71 8.30
CA GLU A 40 27.52 56.66 8.30
C GLU A 40 27.60 55.76 9.55
N PRO A 41 27.44 56.26 10.80
CA PRO A 41 27.43 55.38 11.97
C PRO A 41 26.23 54.41 12.00
N PHE A 42 25.10 54.76 11.38
CA PHE A 42 23.86 53.99 11.40
C PHE A 42 23.70 53.03 10.21
N LYS A 43 24.41 53.25 9.11
CA LYS A 43 24.32 52.39 7.90
C LYS A 43 24.59 50.92 8.20
N LYS A 44 25.55 50.61 9.08
CA LYS A 44 25.85 49.22 9.46
C LYS A 44 24.67 48.54 10.16
N LEU A 45 23.98 49.27 11.04
CA LEU A 45 22.78 48.78 11.71
C LEU A 45 21.62 48.64 10.70
N GLY A 46 21.46 49.62 9.80
CA GLY A 46 20.49 49.54 8.70
C GLY A 46 20.68 48.31 7.80
N MET A 47 21.91 47.99 7.42
CA MET A 47 22.24 46.75 6.69
C MET A 47 21.87 45.49 7.50
N GLY A 48 22.10 45.50 8.81
CA GLY A 48 21.67 44.42 9.70
C GLY A 48 20.15 44.25 9.75
N LEU A 49 19.39 45.35 9.79
CA LEU A 49 17.93 45.31 9.73
C LEU A 49 17.42 44.85 8.35
N GLN A 50 18.09 45.20 7.25
CA GLN A 50 17.74 44.67 5.93
C GLN A 50 17.95 43.16 5.83
N TYR A 51 19.02 42.64 6.44
CA TYR A 51 19.23 41.20 6.55
C TYR A 51 18.11 40.53 7.37
N LEU A 52 17.73 41.14 8.50
CA LEU A 52 16.64 40.65 9.33
C LEU A 52 15.30 40.65 8.56
N ASP A 53 15.00 41.72 7.81
CA ASP A 53 13.81 41.77 6.96
C ASP A 53 13.78 40.61 5.97
N ARG A 54 14.85 40.42 5.19
CA ARG A 54 14.96 39.31 4.25
C ARG A 54 14.73 37.96 4.93
N ALA A 55 15.38 37.73 6.07
CA ALA A 55 15.24 36.48 6.81
C ALA A 55 13.80 36.24 7.28
N VAL A 56 13.11 37.28 7.76
CA VAL A 56 11.70 37.22 8.17
C VAL A 56 10.77 36.98 6.97
N GLN A 57 11.00 37.65 5.84
CA GLN A 57 10.20 37.46 4.62
C GLN A 57 10.34 36.04 4.07
N GLU A 58 11.55 35.51 4.00
CA GLU A 58 11.81 34.12 3.60
C GLU A 58 11.14 33.12 4.55
N MET A 59 11.22 33.36 5.87
CA MET A 59 10.53 32.53 6.86
C MET A 59 9.00 32.56 6.67
N LYS A 60 8.41 33.74 6.47
CA LYS A 60 6.97 33.90 6.19
C LYS A 60 6.56 33.15 4.92
N ALA A 61 7.30 33.32 3.83
CA ALA A 61 7.03 32.66 2.56
C ALA A 61 7.15 31.13 2.66
N TYR A 62 8.20 30.65 3.32
CA TYR A 62 8.44 29.22 3.49
C TYR A 62 7.42 28.57 4.43
N SER A 63 7.05 29.25 5.53
CA SER A 63 5.97 28.81 6.42
C SER A 63 4.63 28.70 5.69
N ALA A 64 4.30 29.69 4.84
CA ALA A 64 3.08 29.66 4.03
C ALA A 64 3.09 28.48 3.02
N ALA A 65 4.22 28.22 2.36
CA ALA A 65 4.36 27.08 1.45
C ALA A 65 4.15 25.73 2.18
N LEU A 66 4.73 25.59 3.37
CA LEU A 66 4.60 24.40 4.21
C LEU A 66 3.15 24.21 4.70
N SER A 67 2.50 25.28 5.13
CA SER A 67 1.10 25.26 5.56
C SER A 67 0.15 24.85 4.43
N ASN A 68 0.47 25.18 3.18
CA ASN A 68 -0.29 24.77 2.00
C ASN A 68 0.04 23.34 1.53
N GLY A 69 0.95 22.62 2.22
CA GLY A 69 1.38 21.28 1.83
C GLY A 69 2.29 21.23 0.61
N THR A 70 2.90 22.34 0.20
CA THR A 70 3.80 22.40 -0.95
C THR A 70 5.20 21.93 -0.55
N LEU A 71 5.39 20.61 -0.46
CA LEU A 71 6.66 20.00 -0.05
C LEU A 71 7.72 19.94 -1.18
N SER A 72 7.42 20.48 -2.35
CA SER A 72 8.36 20.60 -3.47
C SER A 72 9.08 21.95 -3.50
N ALA A 73 8.74 22.87 -2.59
CA ALA A 73 9.37 24.18 -2.53
C ALA A 73 10.85 24.05 -2.11
N GLU A 74 11.71 24.87 -2.70
CA GLU A 74 13.11 24.94 -2.30
C GLU A 74 13.23 25.49 -0.87
N ALA A 75 14.08 24.86 -0.07
CA ALA A 75 14.34 25.33 1.29
C ALA A 75 15.13 26.65 1.26
N PRO A 76 14.84 27.60 2.16
CA PRO A 76 15.62 28.83 2.29
C PRO A 76 17.11 28.54 2.49
N GLY A 77 17.95 29.50 2.12
CA GLY A 77 19.41 29.40 2.24
C GLY A 77 19.88 29.03 3.66
N ARG A 78 21.12 28.52 3.76
CA ARG A 78 21.71 28.09 5.06
C ARG A 78 21.93 29.26 6.04
N ASP A 79 21.96 30.47 5.51
CA ASP A 79 22.11 31.74 6.21
C ASP A 79 20.88 32.12 7.03
N ASN A 80 19.68 31.69 6.62
CA ASN A 80 18.45 31.99 7.36
C ASN A 80 18.23 31.07 8.56
N PHE A 81 18.75 31.50 9.71
CA PHE A 81 18.63 30.82 11.01
C PHE A 81 17.20 30.68 11.51
N LEU A 82 16.28 31.58 11.12
CA LEU A 82 14.88 31.53 11.56
C LEU A 82 14.11 30.33 10.99
N CYS A 83 14.63 29.74 9.90
CA CYS A 83 13.97 28.65 9.20
C CYS A 83 14.39 27.24 9.68
N GLU A 84 15.26 27.11 10.68
CA GLU A 84 15.80 25.80 11.10
C GLU A 84 14.69 24.80 11.49
N ASN A 85 13.79 25.20 12.37
CA ASN A 85 12.66 24.35 12.77
C ASN A 85 11.70 24.07 11.62
N LEU A 86 11.45 25.05 10.75
CA LEU A 86 10.61 24.85 9.56
C LEU A 86 11.23 23.85 8.58
N LYS A 87 12.56 23.86 8.42
CA LYS A 87 13.28 22.88 7.61
C LYS A 87 13.17 21.48 8.20
N ASN A 88 13.28 21.34 9.51
CA ASN A 88 13.08 20.06 10.19
C ASN A 88 11.64 19.54 10.01
N ILE A 89 10.63 20.40 10.17
CA ILE A 89 9.23 20.02 9.92
C ILE A 89 9.03 19.61 8.45
N HIS A 90 9.59 20.36 7.50
CA HIS A 90 9.53 20.01 6.09
C HIS A 90 10.15 18.64 5.79
N ALA A 91 11.34 18.35 6.34
CA ALA A 91 11.97 17.04 6.19
C ALA A 91 11.10 15.90 6.75
N ASN A 92 10.53 16.11 7.94
CA ASN A 92 9.63 15.15 8.59
C ASN A 92 8.37 14.89 7.73
N LEU A 93 7.73 15.95 7.22
CA LEU A 93 6.55 15.83 6.37
C LEU A 93 6.85 15.13 5.03
N ASN A 94 8.02 15.38 4.45
CA ASN A 94 8.47 14.67 3.25
C ASN A 94 8.63 13.18 3.51
N HIS A 95 9.29 12.81 4.61
CA HIS A 95 9.46 11.41 4.98
C HIS A 95 8.11 10.74 5.26
N LEU A 96 7.21 11.38 6.01
CA LEU A 96 5.86 10.88 6.24
C LEU A 96 5.08 10.67 4.95
N THR A 97 5.16 11.61 4.02
CA THR A 97 4.50 11.51 2.72
C THR A 97 5.03 10.30 1.94
N TRP A 98 6.33 10.05 2.01
CA TRP A 98 6.92 8.85 1.40
C TRP A 98 6.44 7.56 2.09
N GLN A 99 6.41 7.52 3.43
CA GLN A 99 5.96 6.33 4.17
C GLN A 99 4.48 6.02 3.92
N ALA A 100 3.62 7.03 3.92
CA ALA A 100 2.21 6.87 3.59
C ALA A 100 2.01 6.29 2.18
N LYS A 101 2.85 6.69 1.20
CA LYS A 101 2.85 6.09 -0.14
C LYS A 101 3.28 4.63 -0.16
N GLN A 102 4.18 4.19 0.72
CA GLN A 102 4.57 2.78 0.83
C GLN A 102 3.45 1.95 1.49
N VAL A 103 2.85 2.46 2.56
CA VAL A 103 1.68 1.83 3.20
C VAL A 103 0.53 1.66 2.20
N ALA A 104 0.25 2.67 1.38
CA ALA A 104 -0.76 2.59 0.32
C ALA A 104 -0.45 1.55 -0.77
N LYS A 105 0.82 1.13 -0.90
CA LYS A 105 1.24 0.04 -1.81
C LYS A 105 1.21 -1.35 -1.13
N GLY A 106 0.77 -1.43 0.12
CA GLY A 106 0.68 -2.68 0.89
C GLY A 106 1.91 -2.97 1.76
N ASP A 107 2.89 -2.07 1.86
CA ASP A 107 4.00 -2.23 2.80
C ASP A 107 3.62 -1.71 4.19
N TYR A 108 2.95 -2.56 4.97
CA TYR A 108 2.56 -2.24 6.36
C TYR A 108 3.69 -2.44 7.37
N SER A 109 4.94 -2.67 6.94
CA SER A 109 6.09 -2.72 7.85
C SER A 109 6.59 -1.33 8.26
N GLN A 110 6.12 -0.30 7.55
CA GLN A 110 6.48 1.10 7.78
C GLN A 110 6.11 1.56 9.18
N LYS A 111 7.05 2.27 9.83
CA LYS A 111 6.85 2.85 11.16
C LYS A 111 7.42 4.26 11.25
N VAL A 112 6.75 5.09 12.03
CA VAL A 112 7.17 6.45 12.37
C VAL A 112 7.61 6.45 13.83
N SER A 113 8.75 7.07 14.15
CA SER A 113 9.29 7.19 15.52
C SER A 113 9.43 8.64 16.00
N TYR A 114 9.04 9.60 15.17
CA TYR A 114 9.13 11.05 15.41
C TYR A 114 7.73 11.68 15.31
N LEU A 115 7.55 12.94 15.74
CA LEU A 115 6.24 13.64 15.83
C LEU A 115 5.30 13.13 16.94
N GLY A 116 5.83 12.51 17.99
CA GLY A 116 5.09 12.24 19.23
C GLY A 116 3.79 11.45 19.00
N GLU A 117 2.66 11.99 19.46
CA GLU A 117 1.33 11.37 19.36
C GLU A 117 0.92 11.00 17.93
N PHE A 118 1.39 11.75 16.92
CA PHE A 118 1.11 11.41 15.53
C PHE A 118 1.70 10.05 15.16
N SER A 119 2.91 9.75 15.65
CA SER A 119 3.58 8.48 15.38
C SER A 119 2.80 7.30 15.93
N GLU A 120 2.22 7.45 17.13
CA GLU A 120 1.39 6.44 17.77
C GLU A 120 0.15 6.17 16.91
N ALA A 121 -0.60 7.23 16.56
CA ALA A 121 -1.80 7.11 15.72
C ALA A 121 -1.49 6.49 14.34
N PHE A 122 -0.42 6.93 13.68
CA PHE A 122 0.00 6.41 12.38
C PHE A 122 0.38 4.92 12.45
N ASN A 123 1.17 4.54 13.45
CA ASN A 123 1.60 3.16 13.64
C ASN A 123 0.41 2.25 14.00
N THR A 124 -0.51 2.70 14.85
CA THR A 124 -1.74 1.98 15.16
C THR A 124 -2.61 1.77 13.92
N MET A 125 -2.80 2.81 13.11
CA MET A 125 -3.54 2.71 11.85
C MET A 125 -2.89 1.69 10.90
N THR A 126 -1.56 1.72 10.77
CA THR A 126 -0.80 0.81 9.88
C THR A 126 -0.93 -0.64 10.33
N GLU A 127 -0.86 -0.90 11.65
CA GLU A 127 -1.06 -2.23 12.21
C GLU A 127 -2.50 -2.72 12.03
N GLN A 128 -3.50 -1.86 12.19
CA GLN A 128 -4.90 -2.22 11.92
C GLN A 128 -5.14 -2.58 10.45
N LEU A 129 -4.52 -1.87 9.51
CA LEU A 129 -4.59 -2.21 8.09
C LEU A 129 -3.98 -3.58 7.81
N LYS A 130 -2.79 -3.84 8.36
CA LYS A 130 -2.12 -5.14 8.26
C LYS A 130 -2.99 -6.28 8.78
N GLN A 131 -3.61 -6.10 9.95
CA GLN A 131 -4.49 -7.11 10.54
C GLN A 131 -5.72 -7.36 9.68
N ARG A 132 -6.37 -6.30 9.17
CA ARG A 132 -7.53 -6.42 8.29
C ARG A 132 -7.19 -7.13 6.99
N GLU A 133 -6.05 -6.83 6.39
CA GLU A 133 -5.60 -7.54 5.19
C GLU A 133 -5.38 -9.03 5.47
N GLY A 134 -4.75 -9.36 6.61
CA GLY A 134 -4.58 -10.76 7.04
C GLY A 134 -5.92 -11.50 7.17
N VAL A 135 -6.89 -10.89 7.85
CA VAL A 135 -8.24 -11.45 8.00
C VAL A 135 -8.91 -11.66 6.63
N LEU A 136 -8.86 -10.66 5.74
CA LEU A 136 -9.45 -10.78 4.40
C LEU A 136 -8.81 -11.90 3.57
N ILE A 137 -7.49 -12.08 3.68
CA ILE A 137 -6.78 -13.18 3.02
C ILE A 137 -7.23 -14.53 3.59
N GLU A 138 -7.35 -14.65 4.91
CA GLU A 138 -7.83 -15.87 5.57
C GLU A 138 -9.28 -16.19 5.19
N GLU A 139 -10.18 -15.20 5.21
CA GLU A 139 -11.58 -15.35 4.79
C GLU A 139 -11.67 -15.78 3.32
N ALA A 140 -10.92 -15.13 2.42
CA ALA A 140 -10.87 -15.52 1.01
C ALA A 140 -10.32 -16.94 0.81
N GLN A 141 -9.42 -17.40 1.67
CA GLN A 141 -8.95 -18.79 1.67
C GLN A 141 -10.03 -19.74 2.19
N GLN A 142 -10.74 -19.39 3.25
CA GLN A 142 -11.84 -20.19 3.79
C GLN A 142 -13.00 -20.30 2.80
N GLU A 143 -13.38 -19.22 2.11
CA GLU A 143 -14.39 -19.27 1.05
C GLU A 143 -13.97 -20.21 -0.09
N LYS A 144 -12.70 -20.15 -0.52
CA LYS A 144 -12.15 -21.11 -1.50
C LYS A 144 -12.19 -22.56 -0.99
N GLN A 145 -11.95 -22.77 0.30
CA GLN A 145 -12.07 -24.09 0.94
C GLN A 145 -13.52 -24.57 1.02
N GLN A 146 -14.47 -23.69 1.34
CA GLN A 146 -15.90 -24.02 1.42
C GLN A 146 -16.49 -24.28 0.04
N ALA A 147 -16.05 -23.53 -0.97
CA ALA A 147 -16.33 -23.79 -2.37
C ALA A 147 -15.44 -24.93 -2.93
N SER A 148 -15.14 -25.97 -2.15
CA SER A 148 -14.31 -27.11 -2.57
C SER A 148 -15.03 -28.08 -3.52
N LEU A 149 -16.36 -27.97 -3.62
CA LEU A 149 -17.16 -28.78 -4.52
C LEU A 149 -17.62 -27.96 -5.72
N ASP A 150 -17.60 -28.58 -6.90
CA ASP A 150 -18.23 -28.02 -8.08
C ASP A 150 -19.76 -27.99 -7.89
N PRO A 151 -20.44 -26.85 -8.07
CA PRO A 151 -21.86 -26.70 -7.75
C PRO A 151 -22.77 -27.57 -8.63
N LEU A 152 -22.37 -27.84 -9.87
CA LEU A 152 -23.16 -28.64 -10.82
C LEU A 152 -23.07 -30.14 -10.51
N THR A 153 -21.86 -30.63 -10.25
CA THR A 153 -21.56 -32.07 -10.16
C THR A 153 -21.38 -32.57 -8.72
N GLN A 154 -21.18 -31.67 -7.76
CA GLN A 154 -20.95 -31.97 -6.35
C GLN A 154 -19.77 -32.92 -6.13
N ILE A 155 -18.75 -32.85 -7.01
CA ILE A 155 -17.44 -33.50 -6.82
C ILE A 155 -16.39 -32.46 -6.53
N GLY A 156 -15.22 -32.91 -6.07
CA GLY A 156 -14.11 -32.02 -5.76
C GLY A 156 -13.76 -31.13 -6.96
N ASN A 157 -13.58 -29.84 -6.72
CA ASN A 157 -12.95 -28.98 -7.69
C ASN A 157 -11.42 -29.11 -7.63
N ARG A 158 -10.71 -28.35 -8.46
CA ARG A 158 -9.24 -28.37 -8.48
C ARG A 158 -8.59 -28.09 -7.11
N TYR A 159 -9.20 -27.24 -6.29
CA TYR A 159 -8.68 -26.93 -4.96
C TYR A 159 -8.83 -28.12 -4.01
N TYR A 160 -10.00 -28.76 -4.00
CA TYR A 160 -10.21 -30.01 -3.27
C TYR A 160 -9.21 -31.08 -3.67
N PHE A 161 -9.02 -31.29 -4.98
CA PHE A 161 -8.03 -32.23 -5.50
C PHE A 161 -6.63 -32.00 -4.94
N GLN A 162 -6.14 -30.75 -5.02
CA GLN A 162 -4.79 -30.40 -4.60
C GLN A 162 -4.60 -30.61 -3.10
N ARG A 163 -5.59 -30.22 -2.29
CA ARG A 163 -5.55 -30.45 -0.84
C ARG A 163 -5.49 -31.94 -0.50
N GLU A 164 -6.36 -32.75 -1.11
CA GLU A 164 -6.43 -34.18 -0.79
C GLU A 164 -5.19 -34.93 -1.28
N ILE A 165 -4.63 -34.61 -2.45
CA ILE A 165 -3.42 -35.28 -2.93
C ILE A 165 -2.20 -34.92 -2.09
N GLU A 166 -2.06 -33.68 -1.62
CA GLU A 166 -0.99 -33.28 -0.70
C GLU A 166 -1.05 -34.06 0.61
N GLN A 167 -2.25 -34.28 1.16
CA GLN A 167 -2.45 -35.10 2.35
C GLN A 167 -2.11 -36.58 2.07
N LEU A 168 -2.56 -37.13 0.95
CA LEU A 168 -2.30 -38.53 0.60
C LEU A 168 -0.81 -38.80 0.34
N LEU A 169 -0.08 -37.87 -0.27
CA LEU A 169 1.36 -38.00 -0.49
C LEU A 169 2.16 -38.09 0.82
N GLN A 170 1.65 -37.54 1.93
CA GLN A 170 2.29 -37.67 3.25
C GLN A 170 2.11 -39.06 3.88
N THR A 171 1.13 -39.84 3.41
CA THR A 171 0.80 -41.15 4.01
C THR A 171 1.64 -42.31 3.46
N GLU A 172 2.55 -42.05 2.51
CA GLU A 172 3.35 -43.07 1.77
C GLU A 172 2.50 -44.19 1.12
N ALA A 173 1.20 -43.97 0.94
CA ALA A 173 0.31 -44.92 0.33
C ALA A 173 0.61 -45.12 -1.16
N GLU A 174 0.39 -46.34 -1.68
CA GLU A 174 0.39 -46.58 -3.11
C GLU A 174 -0.88 -45.94 -3.73
N LEU A 175 -0.68 -44.91 -4.56
CA LEU A 175 -1.74 -44.13 -5.19
C LEU A 175 -1.77 -44.40 -6.70
N VAL A 176 -2.97 -44.57 -7.25
CA VAL A 176 -3.18 -44.60 -8.70
C VAL A 176 -3.88 -43.31 -9.11
N PHE A 177 -3.28 -42.61 -10.07
CA PHE A 177 -3.83 -41.40 -10.66
C PHE A 177 -4.47 -41.73 -12.01
N CYS A 178 -5.77 -41.46 -12.14
CA CYS A 178 -6.51 -41.59 -13.39
C CYS A 178 -7.00 -40.22 -13.85
N TYR A 179 -6.73 -39.87 -15.11
CA TYR A 179 -7.26 -38.69 -15.77
C TYR A 179 -8.31 -39.15 -16.78
N CYS A 180 -9.53 -38.66 -16.64
CA CYS A 180 -10.64 -39.01 -17.53
C CYS A 180 -11.08 -37.74 -18.27
N ASP A 181 -10.90 -37.73 -19.58
CA ASP A 181 -11.49 -36.70 -20.44
C ASP A 181 -12.89 -37.15 -20.87
N LEU A 182 -13.83 -36.21 -20.92
CA LEU A 182 -15.19 -36.49 -21.38
C LEU A 182 -15.31 -36.14 -22.86
N ASP A 183 -15.22 -37.17 -23.69
CA ASP A 183 -15.39 -37.03 -25.13
C ASP A 183 -16.78 -36.46 -25.47
N HIS A 184 -16.83 -35.64 -26.52
CA HIS A 184 -18.07 -35.14 -27.14
C HIS A 184 -18.97 -34.21 -26.31
N LEU A 185 -18.56 -33.73 -25.13
CA LEU A 185 -19.34 -32.75 -24.37
C LEU A 185 -19.69 -31.50 -25.18
N LYS A 186 -18.72 -31.00 -25.98
CA LYS A 186 -18.94 -29.86 -26.89
C LYS A 186 -20.01 -30.16 -27.94
N TYR A 187 -19.99 -31.36 -28.52
CA TYR A 187 -20.99 -31.78 -29.49
C TYR A 187 -22.39 -31.85 -28.84
N ILE A 188 -22.50 -32.32 -27.60
CA ILE A 188 -23.77 -32.35 -26.86
C ILE A 188 -24.28 -30.93 -26.62
N ASN A 189 -23.41 -30.04 -26.14
CA ASN A 189 -23.76 -28.64 -25.92
C ASN A 189 -24.23 -27.94 -27.20
N ASP A 190 -23.53 -28.16 -28.31
CA ASP A 190 -23.81 -27.50 -29.58
C ASP A 190 -25.11 -28.00 -30.25
N ASN A 191 -25.49 -29.28 -30.05
CA ASN A 191 -26.68 -29.87 -30.67
C ASN A 191 -27.93 -29.93 -29.78
N TYR A 192 -27.75 -30.04 -28.45
CA TYR A 192 -28.84 -30.26 -27.50
C TYR A 192 -28.92 -29.18 -26.40
N GLY A 193 -27.98 -28.22 -26.41
CA GLY A 193 -27.94 -27.12 -25.46
C GLY A 193 -27.22 -27.45 -24.15
N HIS A 194 -26.81 -26.39 -23.44
CA HIS A 194 -26.02 -26.50 -22.20
C HIS A 194 -26.74 -27.27 -21.08
N SER A 195 -28.06 -27.19 -20.99
CA SER A 195 -28.83 -27.93 -19.98
C SER A 195 -28.68 -29.45 -20.12
N GLU A 196 -28.54 -29.95 -21.35
CA GLU A 196 -28.32 -31.37 -21.60
C GLU A 196 -26.86 -31.77 -21.42
N GLY A 197 -25.91 -30.87 -21.71
CA GLY A 197 -24.52 -31.05 -21.29
C GLY A 197 -24.38 -31.16 -19.78
N ASP A 198 -25.09 -30.34 -19.01
CA ASP A 198 -25.14 -30.40 -17.55
C ASP A 198 -25.72 -31.72 -17.05
N CYS A 199 -26.74 -32.24 -17.73
CA CYS A 199 -27.34 -33.54 -17.43
C CYS A 199 -26.34 -34.67 -17.69
N TYR A 200 -25.65 -34.63 -18.84
CA TYR A 200 -24.60 -35.57 -19.20
C TYR A 200 -23.46 -35.58 -18.16
N LEU A 201 -22.98 -34.41 -17.73
CA LEU A 201 -21.97 -34.27 -16.70
C LEU A 201 -22.42 -34.89 -15.37
N ARG A 202 -23.65 -34.60 -14.91
CA ARG A 202 -24.21 -35.20 -13.68
C ARG A 202 -24.30 -36.73 -13.79
N HIS A 203 -24.75 -37.25 -14.93
CA HIS A 203 -24.84 -38.69 -15.17
C HIS A 203 -23.50 -39.41 -15.16
N PHE A 204 -22.47 -38.80 -15.75
CA PHE A 204 -21.12 -39.33 -15.70
C PHE A 204 -20.62 -39.41 -14.26
N VAL A 205 -20.78 -38.32 -13.51
CA VAL A 205 -20.36 -38.26 -12.09
C VAL A 205 -21.09 -39.30 -11.24
N ASP A 206 -22.38 -39.50 -11.45
CA ASP A 206 -23.15 -40.53 -10.75
C ASP A 206 -22.66 -41.94 -11.10
N SER A 207 -22.29 -42.19 -12.36
CA SER A 207 -21.71 -43.47 -12.78
C SER A 207 -20.38 -43.74 -12.08
N VAL A 208 -19.52 -42.71 -11.99
CA VAL A 208 -18.23 -42.77 -11.28
C VAL A 208 -18.44 -43.00 -9.78
N LYS A 209 -19.41 -42.30 -9.15
CA LYS A 209 -19.76 -42.49 -7.73
C LYS A 209 -20.27 -43.90 -7.44
N LYS A 210 -21.05 -44.50 -8.35
CA LYS A 210 -21.54 -45.89 -8.21
C LYS A 210 -20.42 -46.93 -8.31
N ALA A 211 -19.44 -46.71 -9.19
CA ALA A 211 -18.29 -47.60 -9.34
C ALA A 211 -17.38 -47.65 -8.08
N ARG A 212 -17.44 -46.61 -7.23
CA ARG A 212 -16.65 -46.46 -5.99
C ARG A 212 -16.92 -47.52 -4.92
N ALA A 213 -18.01 -48.29 -5.01
CA ALA A 213 -18.38 -49.27 -3.97
C ALA A 213 -17.33 -50.38 -3.70
N LYS A 214 -16.28 -50.48 -4.52
CA LYS A 214 -15.20 -51.48 -4.39
C LYS A 214 -13.81 -50.90 -4.10
N THR A 215 -13.63 -49.56 -4.08
CA THR A 215 -12.31 -48.90 -3.94
C THR A 215 -12.48 -47.50 -3.38
N THR A 216 -11.62 -47.08 -2.44
CA THR A 216 -11.63 -45.70 -1.94
C THR A 216 -11.13 -44.78 -3.05
N CYS A 217 -12.01 -43.96 -3.66
CA CYS A 217 -11.62 -43.03 -4.72
C CYS A 217 -11.93 -41.57 -4.37
N LEU A 218 -11.13 -40.63 -4.86
CA LEU A 218 -11.40 -39.19 -4.77
C LEU A 218 -11.78 -38.67 -6.17
N PRO A 219 -13.08 -38.50 -6.46
CA PRO A 219 -13.53 -37.97 -7.73
C PRO A 219 -13.43 -36.43 -7.73
N VAL A 220 -12.80 -35.91 -8.77
CA VAL A 220 -12.63 -34.48 -9.07
C VAL A 220 -12.95 -34.30 -10.54
N LEU A 221 -13.46 -33.13 -10.96
CA LEU A 221 -13.66 -32.86 -12.38
C LEU A 221 -12.36 -33.19 -13.17
N ALA A 222 -12.48 -34.11 -14.13
CA ALA A 222 -11.40 -34.68 -14.98
C ALA A 222 -10.37 -35.61 -14.30
N VAL A 223 -10.41 -35.83 -12.99
CA VAL A 223 -9.40 -36.63 -12.29
C VAL A 223 -10.03 -37.57 -11.26
N MET A 224 -9.64 -38.84 -11.27
CA MET A 224 -10.03 -39.84 -10.29
C MET A 224 -8.78 -40.43 -9.65
N ILE A 225 -8.59 -40.22 -8.34
CA ILE A 225 -7.54 -40.94 -7.58
C ILE A 225 -8.15 -42.23 -7.03
N LEU A 226 -7.50 -43.37 -7.25
CA LEU A 226 -7.87 -44.66 -6.65
C LEU A 226 -6.86 -45.03 -5.57
N TYR A 227 -7.37 -45.40 -4.38
CA TYR A 227 -6.60 -45.89 -3.25
C TYR A 227 -6.90 -47.38 -3.01
N TYR A 228 -5.85 -48.19 -2.94
CA TYR A 228 -5.94 -49.62 -2.68
C TYR A 228 -5.35 -49.94 -1.30
N PRO A 229 -6.16 -50.37 -0.31
CA PRO A 229 -5.64 -50.76 0.99
C PRO A 229 -4.83 -52.05 0.98
N GLU A 230 -4.95 -52.93 -0.03
CA GLU A 230 -4.23 -54.20 -0.10
C GLU A 230 -3.85 -54.62 -1.55
N GLY A 231 -2.53 -54.65 -1.81
CA GLY A 231 -1.77 -55.49 -2.73
C GLY A 231 -2.27 -55.83 -4.14
N LEU A 232 -1.70 -55.20 -5.17
CA LEU A 232 -1.45 -55.72 -6.54
C LEU A 232 -0.32 -54.87 -7.21
N PRO A 233 0.35 -55.34 -8.29
CA PRO A 233 1.78 -55.12 -8.51
C PRO A 233 2.18 -53.69 -8.87
N LYS A 234 3.37 -53.35 -8.41
CA LYS A 234 4.07 -52.08 -8.65
C LYS A 234 4.22 -51.78 -10.14
N GLY A 235 3.68 -50.63 -10.54
CA GLY A 235 4.01 -49.95 -11.80
C GLY A 235 2.99 -50.15 -12.91
N GLY A 236 2.12 -49.17 -13.08
CA GLY A 236 1.27 -49.07 -14.26
C GLY A 236 0.50 -47.75 -14.28
N CYS A 237 0.85 -46.85 -15.20
CA CYS A 237 -0.05 -45.77 -15.61
C CYS A 237 -1.16 -46.44 -16.44
N VAL A 238 -2.35 -46.60 -15.87
CA VAL A 238 -3.51 -47.11 -16.59
C VAL A 238 -4.26 -45.92 -17.18
N GLN A 239 -3.99 -45.59 -18.44
CA GLN A 239 -4.95 -44.84 -19.25
C GLN A 239 -6.08 -45.80 -19.61
N GLN A 240 -7.25 -45.63 -19.00
CA GLN A 240 -8.46 -46.32 -19.41
C GLN A 240 -9.39 -45.29 -20.06
N ASN A 241 -9.52 -45.37 -21.39
CA ASN A 241 -10.64 -44.73 -22.08
C ASN A 241 -11.92 -45.44 -21.63
N VAL A 242 -12.69 -44.80 -20.76
CA VAL A 242 -13.96 -45.35 -20.28
C VAL A 242 -15.06 -44.87 -21.22
N LEU A 243 -15.41 -45.73 -22.18
CA LEU A 243 -16.75 -46.01 -22.74
C LEU A 243 -16.63 -46.38 -24.24
N ASP A 244 -16.50 -47.67 -24.52
CA ASP A 244 -16.92 -48.21 -25.83
C ASP A 244 -18.46 -48.30 -25.82
N PRO A 245 -19.18 -47.68 -26.77
CA PRO A 245 -20.62 -47.80 -26.85
C PRO A 245 -21.01 -49.18 -27.40
N ALA A 246 -21.91 -49.87 -26.70
CA ALA A 246 -22.72 -50.96 -27.24
C ALA A 246 -23.97 -50.41 -27.93
#